data_AF-A0A352PQE2-F1
#
_entry.id   AF-A0A352PQE2-F1
#
_cell.length_a   1.000
_cell.length_b   1.000
_cell.length_c   1.000
_cell.angle_alpha   90.00
_cell.angle_beta   90.00
_cell.angle_gamma   90.00
#
_symmetry.space_group_name_H-M   'P 1'
#
loop_
_entity.id
_entity.type
_entity.pdbx_description
1 polymer ?
#
loop_
_entity_poly.entity_id
_entity_poly.type
_entity_poly.pdbx_seq_one_letter_code
_entity_poly.pdbx_strand_id
1 'polypeptide(L)'
;MPTGACGIDCDACRLRLLDTCSSCGPGRSEQARRKLEAQKRLLGEPCPILACAAINGIDYCLRDCSAFPCDNFASGPYPFSQGFLTMQQRRRQQGPPALDHNRLPVSIPEEYWERLCQRDITKLCNWTLAQPHP
;
A
#
# COMPACT_ATOMS: atom_id res chain seq x y z
N MET A 1 2.11 -15.10 -9.27
CA MET A 1 2.12 -14.51 -7.92
C MET A 1 3.40 -13.72 -7.76
N PRO A 2 3.35 -12.40 -7.53
CA PRO A 2 4.56 -11.60 -7.42
C PRO A 2 5.19 -11.76 -6.03
N THR A 3 6.28 -12.51 -5.94
CA THR A 3 7.13 -12.56 -4.74
C THR A 3 8.02 -11.32 -4.68
N GLY A 4 8.04 -10.64 -3.54
CA GLY A 4 8.96 -9.54 -3.29
C GLY A 4 10.39 -10.03 -3.07
N ALA A 5 11.38 -9.14 -3.20
CA ALA A 5 12.79 -9.46 -2.91
C ALA A 5 13.02 -10.06 -1.51
N CYS A 6 12.12 -9.78 -0.58
CA CYS A 6 12.14 -10.27 0.79
C CYS A 6 11.52 -11.67 0.98
N GLY A 7 11.00 -12.29 -0.09
CA GLY A 7 10.40 -13.63 -0.06
C GLY A 7 8.90 -13.67 0.28
N ILE A 8 8.31 -12.55 0.70
CA ILE A 8 6.86 -12.45 0.91
C ILE A 8 6.13 -12.43 -0.43
N ASP A 9 5.12 -13.29 -0.56
CA ASP A 9 4.16 -13.22 -1.65
C ASP A 9 3.30 -11.94 -1.50
N CYS A 10 3.38 -11.05 -2.50
CA CYS A 10 2.58 -9.83 -2.49
C CYS A 10 1.08 -10.13 -2.55
N ASP A 11 0.65 -11.26 -3.11
CA ASP A 11 -0.76 -11.63 -3.19
C ASP A 11 -1.33 -12.04 -1.83
N ALA A 12 -0.47 -12.47 -0.89
CA ALA A 12 -0.86 -12.67 0.51
C ALA A 12 -0.98 -11.33 1.30
N CYS A 13 -0.53 -10.22 0.71
CA CYS A 13 -0.59 -8.91 1.37
C CYS A 13 -1.97 -8.27 1.20
N ARG A 14 -2.65 -7.95 2.32
CA ARG A 14 -3.94 -7.25 2.34
C ARG A 14 -3.96 -5.96 1.50
N LEU A 15 -2.82 -5.27 1.39
CA LEU A 15 -2.74 -4.02 0.64
C LEU A 15 -2.81 -4.23 -0.87
N ARG A 16 -2.27 -5.36 -1.35
CA ARG A 16 -2.38 -5.76 -2.75
C ARG A 16 -3.81 -6.20 -3.04
N LEU A 17 -4.44 -6.96 -2.11
CA LEU A 17 -5.85 -7.36 -2.21
C LEU A 17 -6.81 -6.17 -2.28
N LEU A 18 -6.49 -5.06 -1.60
CA LEU A 18 -7.29 -3.82 -1.63
C LEU A 18 -6.88 -2.86 -2.76
N ASP A 19 -6.00 -3.27 -3.68
CA ASP A 19 -5.41 -2.45 -4.76
C ASP A 19 -4.74 -1.14 -4.32
N THR A 20 -4.48 -0.99 -3.01
CA THR A 20 -3.82 0.18 -2.43
C THR A 20 -2.30 0.19 -2.58
N CYS A 21 -1.74 -0.93 -3.04
CA CYS A 21 -0.31 -1.18 -3.15
C CYS A 21 -0.03 -2.09 -4.36
N SER A 22 0.86 -1.66 -5.26
CA SER A 22 1.40 -2.51 -6.32
C SER A 22 2.41 -3.54 -5.79
N SER A 23 2.61 -4.63 -6.52
CA SER A 23 3.73 -5.58 -6.31
C SER A 23 5.06 -4.84 -6.19
N CYS A 24 5.92 -5.26 -5.26
CA CYS A 24 7.32 -4.83 -5.22
C CYS A 24 8.23 -5.65 -6.15
N GLY A 25 7.88 -6.91 -6.45
CA GLY A 25 8.64 -7.78 -7.33
C GLY A 25 10.07 -8.12 -6.86
N PRO A 26 10.85 -8.81 -7.70
CA PRO A 26 12.26 -9.12 -7.46
C PRO A 26 13.13 -7.86 -7.47
N GLY A 27 14.24 -7.86 -6.73
CA GLY A 27 15.10 -6.68 -6.53
C GLY A 27 15.65 -6.05 -7.83
N ARG A 28 15.99 -6.84 -8.86
CA ARG A 28 16.46 -6.33 -10.17
C ARG A 28 15.34 -5.87 -11.11
N SER A 29 14.08 -6.07 -10.72
CA SER A 29 12.96 -5.82 -11.62
C SER A 29 12.67 -4.33 -11.77
N GLU A 30 12.12 -3.94 -12.93
CA GLU A 30 11.57 -2.60 -13.16
C GLU A 30 10.42 -2.28 -12.18
N GLN A 31 9.67 -3.29 -11.74
CA GLN A 31 8.66 -3.12 -10.68
C GLN A 31 9.30 -2.67 -9.36
N ALA A 32 10.41 -3.28 -8.96
CA ALA A 32 11.13 -2.89 -7.75
C ALA A 32 11.64 -1.45 -7.85
N ARG A 33 12.22 -1.07 -8.99
CA ARG A 33 12.68 0.31 -9.24
C ARG A 33 11.53 1.32 -9.09
N ARG A 34 10.40 1.09 -9.76
CA ARG A 34 9.21 1.94 -9.65
C ARG A 34 8.67 2.00 -8.22
N LYS A 35 8.71 0.88 -7.51
CA LYS A 35 8.23 0.79 -6.13
C LYS A 35 9.09 1.60 -5.17
N LEU A 36 10.42 1.50 -5.29
CA LEU A 36 11.36 2.26 -4.48
C LEU A 36 11.17 3.77 -4.65
N GLU A 37 11.04 4.23 -5.89
CA GLU A 37 10.77 5.65 -6.19
C GLU A 37 9.41 6.11 -5.64
N ALA A 38 8.37 5.28 -5.78
CA ALA A 38 7.07 5.57 -5.18
C ALA A 38 7.12 5.64 -3.65
N GLN A 39 7.87 4.76 -2.99
CA GLN A 39 8.01 4.73 -1.53
C GLN A 39 8.77 5.96 -1.04
N LYS A 40 9.90 6.33 -1.66
CA LYS A 40 10.62 7.57 -1.33
C LYS A 40 9.70 8.79 -1.41
N ARG A 41 8.95 8.92 -2.53
CA ARG A 41 8.04 10.05 -2.75
C ARG A 41 6.89 10.10 -1.73
N LEU A 42 6.31 8.96 -1.38
CA LEU A 42 5.09 8.90 -0.55
C LEU A 42 5.34 8.74 0.95
N LEU A 43 6.49 8.16 1.33
CA LEU A 43 6.81 7.75 2.70
C LEU A 43 8.11 8.37 3.22
N GLY A 44 8.85 9.12 2.38
CA GLY A 44 10.17 9.67 2.71
C GLY A 44 11.31 8.67 2.55
N GLU A 45 11.07 7.41 2.91
CA GLU A 45 12.08 6.33 2.93
C GLU A 45 11.58 5.10 2.13
N PRO A 46 12.46 4.42 1.36
CA PRO A 46 12.12 3.17 0.70
C PRO A 46 12.09 1.98 1.67
N CYS A 47 11.55 0.84 1.22
CA CYS A 47 11.74 -0.41 1.95
C CYS A 47 13.25 -0.77 2.00
N PRO A 48 13.85 -0.95 3.19
CA PRO A 48 15.29 -1.19 3.31
C PRO A 48 15.72 -2.52 2.66
N ILE A 49 14.88 -3.56 2.72
CA ILE A 49 15.18 -4.85 2.09
C ILE A 49 15.12 -4.77 0.57
N LEU A 50 14.10 -4.11 0.02
CA LEU A 50 13.99 -3.94 -1.43
C LEU A 50 15.11 -3.04 -1.96
N ALA A 51 15.46 -1.98 -1.23
CA ALA A 51 16.56 -1.09 -1.58
C ALA A 51 17.91 -1.83 -1.55
N CYS A 52 18.15 -2.63 -0.49
CA CYS A 52 19.35 -3.45 -0.36
C CYS A 52 19.45 -4.48 -1.49
N ALA A 53 18.37 -5.20 -1.82
CA ALA A 53 18.35 -6.15 -2.92
C ALA A 53 18.63 -5.49 -4.28
N ALA A 54 18.05 -4.31 -4.53
CA ALA A 54 18.30 -3.54 -5.75
C ALA A 54 19.76 -3.05 -5.85
N ILE A 55 20.34 -2.53 -4.76
CA ILE A 55 21.73 -2.06 -4.72
C ILE A 55 22.71 -3.21 -4.92
N ASN A 56 22.46 -4.36 -4.30
CA ASN A 56 23.30 -5.55 -4.44
C ASN A 56 23.04 -6.33 -5.74
N GLY A 57 22.09 -5.88 -6.58
CA GLY A 57 21.80 -6.52 -7.85
C GLY A 57 21.29 -7.95 -7.72
N ILE A 58 20.51 -8.26 -6.68
CA ILE A 58 19.94 -9.59 -6.44
C ILE A 58 18.42 -9.59 -6.58
N ASP A 59 17.84 -10.74 -6.94
CA ASP A 59 16.39 -10.86 -7.06
C ASP A 59 15.72 -11.09 -5.70
N TYR A 60 16.22 -12.07 -4.94
CA TYR A 60 15.64 -12.46 -3.65
C TYR A 60 16.70 -12.69 -2.58
N CYS A 61 16.51 -12.11 -1.40
CA CYS A 61 17.47 -12.25 -0.30
C CYS A 61 17.66 -13.70 0.14
N LEU A 62 16.59 -14.48 0.31
CA LEU A 62 16.68 -15.86 0.80
C LEU A 62 17.37 -16.82 -0.18
N ARG A 63 17.35 -16.51 -1.48
CA ARG A 63 17.89 -17.37 -2.55
C ARG A 63 19.27 -16.91 -3.01
N ASP A 64 19.44 -15.60 -3.18
CA ASP A 64 20.54 -15.02 -3.96
C ASP A 64 21.56 -14.24 -3.10
N CYS A 65 21.23 -13.87 -1.85
CA CYS A 65 22.14 -13.11 -1.02
C CYS A 65 23.09 -14.03 -0.25
N SER A 66 24.39 -13.96 -0.54
CA SER A 66 25.42 -14.76 0.15
C SER A 66 25.60 -14.39 1.63
N ALA A 67 25.24 -13.16 2.00
CA ALA A 67 25.27 -12.70 3.38
C ALA A 67 24.02 -13.12 4.17
N PHE A 68 23.03 -13.71 3.53
CA PHE A 68 21.81 -14.11 4.21
C PHE A 68 22.03 -15.37 5.07
N PRO A 69 21.53 -15.41 6.33
CA PRO A 69 20.83 -14.34 7.06
C PRO A 69 21.79 -13.23 7.55
N CYS A 70 21.43 -11.96 7.35
CA CYS A 70 22.26 -10.81 7.71
C CYS A 70 21.58 -9.89 8.73
N ASP A 71 22.31 -8.87 9.21
CA ASP A 71 21.83 -7.88 10.18
C ASP A 71 20.57 -7.14 9.73
N ASN A 72 20.33 -6.98 8.42
CA ASN A 72 19.09 -6.38 7.93
C ASN A 72 17.84 -7.22 8.29
N PHE A 73 18.01 -8.53 8.49
CA PHE A 73 16.97 -9.46 8.94
C PHE A 73 17.05 -9.76 10.45
N ALA A 74 18.24 -9.72 11.05
CA ALA A 74 18.42 -10.01 12.49
C ALA A 74 18.16 -8.79 13.38
N SER A 75 18.62 -7.61 12.94
CA SER A 75 18.64 -6.36 13.71
C SER A 75 17.72 -5.30 13.09
N GLY A 76 17.52 -5.40 11.78
CA GLY A 76 16.66 -4.53 10.99
C GLY A 76 15.19 -4.89 11.14
N PRO A 77 14.28 -3.96 10.81
CA PRO A 77 12.91 -4.08 11.27
C PRO A 77 12.08 -5.07 10.41
N TYR A 78 12.67 -5.85 9.51
CA TYR A 78 11.94 -6.82 8.67
C TYR A 78 11.68 -8.15 9.41
N PRO A 79 10.56 -8.89 9.18
CA PRO A 79 9.47 -8.65 8.22
C PRO A 79 8.45 -7.59 8.64
N PHE A 80 8.47 -7.17 9.91
CA PHE A 80 7.42 -6.36 10.53
C PHE A 80 7.95 -5.05 11.05
N SER A 81 8.39 -4.19 10.13
CA SER A 81 9.02 -2.96 10.58
C SER A 81 8.02 -2.06 11.25
N GLN A 82 8.45 -1.21 12.18
CA GLN A 82 7.53 -0.25 12.77
C GLN A 82 6.82 0.57 11.68
N GLY A 83 7.54 0.93 10.60
CA GLY A 83 6.95 1.55 9.41
C GLY A 83 5.92 0.66 8.69
N PHE A 84 6.20 -0.63 8.49
CA PHE A 84 5.26 -1.58 7.91
C PHE A 84 4.01 -1.77 8.79
N LEU A 85 4.19 -1.94 10.10
CA LEU A 85 3.10 -2.15 11.06
C LEU A 85 2.20 -0.91 11.17
N THR A 86 2.78 0.29 11.32
CA THR A 86 2.02 1.56 11.34
C THR A 86 1.24 1.77 10.04
N MET A 87 1.86 1.48 8.90
CA MET A 87 1.20 1.57 7.60
C MET A 87 0.04 0.57 7.48
N GLN A 88 0.21 -0.67 7.95
CA GLN A 88 -0.86 -1.66 7.99
C GLN A 88 -2.01 -1.27 8.93
N GLN A 89 -1.70 -0.72 10.11
CA GLN A 89 -2.71 -0.21 11.05
C GLN A 89 -3.54 0.91 10.42
N ARG A 90 -2.88 1.94 9.87
CA ARG A 90 -3.54 3.06 9.20
C ARG A 90 -4.42 2.61 8.04
N ARG A 91 -3.91 1.75 7.16
CA ARG A 91 -4.64 1.32 5.95
C ARG A 91 -5.76 0.31 6.24
N ARG A 92 -5.71 -0.41 7.38
CA ARG A 92 -6.82 -1.28 7.82
C ARG A 92 -8.00 -0.50 8.38
N GLN A 93 -7.76 0.73 8.83
CA GLN A 93 -8.80 1.68 9.22
C GLN A 93 -9.39 2.42 8.01
N GLN A 94 -8.72 2.39 6.86
CA GLN A 94 -9.20 2.97 5.61
C GLN A 94 -10.10 1.96 4.87
N GLY A 95 -11.25 2.41 4.38
CA GLY A 95 -12.09 1.63 3.47
C GLY A 95 -11.40 1.38 2.13
N PRO A 96 -11.86 0.41 1.32
CA PRO A 96 -11.39 0.25 -0.05
C PRO A 96 -11.57 1.57 -0.82
N PRO A 97 -10.66 1.92 -1.75
CA PRO A 97 -10.82 3.12 -2.57
C PRO A 97 -12.13 3.05 -3.35
N ALA A 98 -12.85 4.17 -3.43
CA ALA A 98 -14.02 4.27 -4.30
C ALA A 98 -13.55 4.25 -5.75
N LEU A 99 -13.90 3.19 -6.49
CA LEU A 99 -13.54 3.00 -7.89
C LEU A 99 -14.81 3.00 -8.76
N ASP A 100 -14.71 3.55 -9.96
CA ASP A 100 -15.77 3.49 -10.96
C ASP A 100 -15.83 2.11 -11.65
N HIS A 101 -16.74 1.93 -12.60
CA HIS A 101 -16.88 0.68 -13.35
C HIS A 101 -15.64 0.32 -14.22
N ASN A 102 -14.73 1.28 -14.44
CA ASN A 102 -13.47 1.10 -15.17
C ASN A 102 -12.26 0.95 -14.24
N ARG A 103 -12.47 0.84 -12.93
CA ARG A 103 -11.41 0.79 -11.90
C ARG A 103 -10.57 2.06 -11.81
N LEU A 104 -11.11 3.21 -12.19
CA LEU A 104 -10.49 4.50 -11.96
C LEU A 104 -10.96 5.08 -10.62
N PRO A 105 -10.10 5.83 -9.90
CA PRO A 105 -10.52 6.54 -8.69
C PRO A 105 -11.72 7.44 -8.98
N VAL A 106 -12.81 7.28 -8.21
CA VAL A 106 -13.97 8.16 -8.31
C VAL A 106 -13.57 9.53 -7.81
N SER A 107 -13.62 10.52 -8.69
CA SER A 107 -13.49 11.94 -8.34
C SER A 107 -14.87 12.57 -8.40
N ILE A 108 -15.32 13.13 -7.28
CA ILE A 108 -16.61 13.84 -7.18
C ILE A 108 -16.30 15.34 -7.25
N PRO A 109 -16.77 16.07 -8.27
CA PRO A 109 -16.58 17.52 -8.37
C PRO A 109 -17.13 18.26 -7.14
N GLU A 110 -16.47 19.36 -6.76
CA GLU A 110 -16.74 20.11 -5.54
C GLU A 110 -18.19 20.61 -5.44
N GLU A 111 -18.74 21.06 -6.56
CA GLU A 111 -20.14 21.47 -6.74
C GLU A 111 -21.17 20.43 -6.25
N TYR A 112 -20.87 19.12 -6.34
CA TYR A 112 -21.77 18.09 -5.81
C TYR A 112 -21.74 18.04 -4.28
N TRP A 113 -20.58 18.28 -3.67
CA TRP A 113 -20.46 18.37 -2.20
C TRP A 113 -21.15 19.62 -1.67
N GLU A 114 -20.97 20.78 -2.33
CA GLU A 114 -21.66 22.02 -1.97
C GLU A 114 -23.18 21.85 -2.00
N ARG A 115 -23.70 21.25 -3.09
CA ARG A 115 -25.13 20.94 -3.22
C ARG A 115 -25.62 19.95 -2.16
N LEU A 116 -24.78 18.99 -1.76
CA LEU A 116 -25.12 18.02 -0.72
C LEU A 116 -25.22 18.70 0.64
N CYS A 117 -24.28 19.59 0.99
CA CYS A 117 -24.26 20.34 2.25
C CYS A 117 -25.49 21.24 2.43
N GLN A 118 -26.11 21.68 1.35
CA GLN A 118 -27.33 22.50 1.39
C GLN A 118 -28.62 21.68 1.59
N ARG A 119 -28.55 20.35 1.58
CA ARG A 119 -29.74 19.49 1.75
C ARG A 119 -30.05 19.23 3.21
N ASP A 120 -31.35 19.06 3.48
CA ASP A 120 -31.85 18.62 4.77
C ASP A 120 -31.32 17.21 5.09
N ILE A 121 -30.52 17.12 6.16
CA ILE A 121 -29.87 15.89 6.59
C ILE A 121 -30.87 14.79 6.95
N THR A 122 -32.03 15.14 7.50
CA THR A 122 -33.08 14.20 7.88
C THR A 122 -33.69 13.55 6.64
N LYS A 123 -34.00 14.37 5.62
CA LYS A 123 -34.50 13.85 4.33
C LYS A 123 -33.47 12.98 3.63
N LEU A 124 -32.19 13.39 3.68
CA LEU A 124 -31.11 12.65 3.07
C LEU A 124 -30.94 11.25 3.70
N CYS A 125 -30.90 11.19 5.04
CA CYS A 125 -30.85 9.96 5.83
C CYS A 125 -32.03 9.03 5.51
N ASN A 126 -33.24 9.58 5.39
CA ASN A 126 -34.43 8.79 5.03
C ASN A 126 -34.32 8.17 3.62
N TRP A 127 -33.75 8.89 2.64
CA TRP A 127 -33.57 8.37 1.28
C TRP A 127 -32.46 7.32 1.17
N THR A 128 -31.41 7.45 1.98
CA THR A 128 -30.23 6.56 1.93
C THR A 128 -30.28 5.45 2.97
N LEU A 129 -31.33 5.38 3.78
CA LEU A 129 -31.47 4.45 4.91
C LEU A 129 -30.31 4.57 5.92
N ALA A 130 -29.65 5.73 5.95
CA ALA A 130 -28.58 6.04 6.90
C ALA A 130 -29.17 6.69 8.16
N GLN A 131 -28.51 6.53 9.30
CA GLN A 131 -28.85 7.31 10.49
C GLN A 131 -27.98 8.58 10.56
N PRO A 132 -28.56 9.72 10.96
CA PRO A 132 -27.77 10.92 11.19
C PRO A 132 -26.77 10.66 12.31
N HIS A 133 -25.51 11.04 12.09
CA HIS A 133 -24.48 10.97 13.11
C HIS A 133 -24.80 12.03 14.20
N PRO A 134 -24.71 11.68 15.50
CA PRO A 134 -24.93 12.63 16.60
C PRO A 134 -23.90 13.76 16.62
#